data_AF-A0A0F9A477-F1
#
_entry.id   AF-A0A0F9A477-F1
#
_cell.length_a   1.000
_cell.length_b   1.000
_cell.length_c   1.000
_cell.angle_alpha   90.00
_cell.angle_beta   90.00
_cell.angle_gamma   90.00
#
_symmetry.space_group_name_H-M   'P 1'
#
loop_
_entity.id
_entity.type
_entity.pdbx_description
1 polymer ?
#
loop_
_entity_poly.entity_id
_entity_poly.type
_entity_poly.pdbx_seq_one_letter_code
_entity_poly.pdbx_strand_id
1 'polypeptide(L)'
;MSNQQNCILLGVPLDSGKRRRGCLMGPDAYRTAGLEGALRDLGHSVTDRGNVAPAPFHAKEHEKLHALEETIAWTESLAAAANAAESSL
;
A
#
# COMPACT_ATOMS: atom_id res chain seq x y z
N MET A 1 18.21 -23.76 6.84
CA MET A 1 17.77 -22.79 7.86
C MET A 1 16.85 -21.80 7.17
N SER A 2 15.59 -21.70 7.58
CA SER A 2 14.70 -20.63 7.08
C SER A 2 15.22 -19.30 7.64
N ASN A 3 15.40 -18.29 6.78
CA ASN A 3 15.79 -16.95 7.22
C ASN A 3 14.53 -16.23 7.70
N GLN A 4 14.35 -16.16 9.02
CA GLN A 4 13.21 -15.48 9.63
C GLN A 4 13.34 -13.97 9.44
N GLN A 5 12.32 -13.35 8.84
CA GLN A 5 12.24 -11.91 8.63
C GLN A 5 11.04 -11.33 9.37
N ASN A 6 11.12 -10.02 9.64
CA ASN A 6 9.99 -9.22 10.09
C ASN A 6 9.30 -8.59 8.88
N CYS A 7 8.13 -9.10 8.52
CA CYS A 7 7.34 -8.63 7.39
C CYS A 7 6.33 -7.58 7.86
N ILE A 8 6.39 -6.38 7.28
CA ILE A 8 5.39 -5.34 7.50
C ILE A 8 4.47 -5.28 6.27
N LEU A 9 3.16 -5.45 6.47
CA LEU A 9 2.17 -5.33 5.40
C LEU A 9 1.56 -3.94 5.43
N LEU A 10 1.64 -3.26 4.29
CA LEU A 10 0.97 -1.98 4.03
C LEU A 10 0.05 -2.16 2.83
N GLY A 11 -1.25 -1.97 3.06
CA GLY A 11 -2.22 -2.00 1.99
C GLY A 11 -2.26 -0.67 1.25
N VAL A 12 -2.22 -0.73 -0.09
CA VAL A 12 -2.23 0.46 -0.96
C VAL A 12 -3.42 0.35 -1.91
N PRO A 13 -4.61 0.82 -1.52
CA PRO A 13 -5.80 0.79 -2.37
C PRO A 13 -5.79 1.91 -3.42
N LEU A 14 -4.64 2.13 -4.06
CA LEU A 14 -4.43 3.16 -5.08
C LEU A 14 -5.11 2.74 -6.39
N ASP A 15 -5.96 3.61 -6.91
CA ASP A 15 -6.63 3.43 -8.20
C ASP A 15 -6.45 4.64 -9.14
N SER A 16 -5.63 5.62 -8.75
CA SER A 16 -5.22 6.77 -9.55
C SER A 16 -4.08 6.41 -10.54
N GLY A 17 -3.74 7.31 -11.46
CA GLY A 17 -2.69 7.08 -12.48
C GLY A 17 -3.12 6.22 -13.67
N LYS A 18 -4.36 5.70 -13.66
CA LYS A 18 -5.00 4.98 -14.76
C LYS A 18 -6.50 5.25 -14.77
N ARG A 19 -7.16 5.06 -15.92
CA ARG A 19 -8.61 5.28 -16.06
C ARG A 19 -9.47 4.09 -15.65
N ARG A 20 -8.92 2.87 -15.71
CA ARG A 20 -9.67 1.65 -15.39
C ARG A 20 -9.61 1.41 -13.89
N ARG A 21 -10.76 1.44 -13.23
CA ARG A 21 -10.88 1.12 -11.80
C ARG A 21 -10.67 -0.37 -11.50
N GLY A 22 -10.29 -0.67 -10.26
CA GLY A 22 -10.28 -2.03 -9.70
C GLY A 22 -9.06 -2.35 -8.83
N CYS A 23 -8.01 -1.52 -8.83
CA CYS A 23 -6.82 -1.79 -8.01
C CYS A 23 -7.06 -1.53 -6.53
N LEU A 24 -8.07 -0.71 -6.19
CA LEU A 24 -8.46 -0.45 -4.80
C LEU A 24 -8.79 -1.73 -4.01
N MET A 25 -9.25 -2.78 -4.67
CA MET A 25 -9.64 -4.06 -4.05
C MET A 25 -8.45 -4.98 -3.74
N GLY A 26 -7.27 -4.70 -4.32
CA GLY A 26 -6.10 -5.58 -4.25
C GLY A 26 -5.67 -5.93 -2.83
N PRO A 27 -5.41 -4.94 -1.95
CA PRO A 27 -4.98 -5.20 -0.58
C PRO A 27 -5.95 -6.10 0.20
N ASP A 28 -7.25 -5.82 0.13
CA ASP A 28 -8.26 -6.59 0.86
C ASP A 28 -8.44 -7.99 0.28
N ALA A 29 -8.28 -8.16 -1.04
CA ALA A 29 -8.27 -9.47 -1.68
C ALA A 29 -7.11 -10.34 -1.18
N TYR A 30 -5.89 -9.79 -1.04
CA TYR A 30 -4.75 -10.53 -0.52
C TYR A 30 -4.90 -10.90 0.97
N ARG A 31 -5.47 -10.00 1.77
CA ARG A 31 -5.81 -10.31 3.16
C ARG A 31 -6.82 -11.44 3.24
N THR A 32 -7.89 -11.36 2.45
CA THR A 32 -8.92 -12.40 2.36
C THR A 32 -8.33 -13.74 1.91
N ALA A 33 -7.37 -13.71 1.00
CA ALA A 33 -6.66 -14.90 0.52
C ALA A 33 -5.67 -15.50 1.55
N GLY A 34 -5.51 -14.89 2.72
CA GLY A 34 -4.68 -15.44 3.81
C GLY A 34 -3.19 -15.13 3.71
N LEU A 35 -2.80 -14.04 3.04
CA LEU A 35 -1.38 -13.67 2.87
C LEU A 35 -0.62 -13.59 4.21
N GLU A 36 -1.21 -13.02 5.25
CA GLU A 36 -0.60 -12.93 6.58
C GLU A 36 -0.30 -14.33 7.16
N GLY A 37 -1.26 -15.25 7.07
CA GLY A 37 -1.10 -16.63 7.53
C GLY A 37 0.01 -17.35 6.75
N ALA A 38 0.00 -17.22 5.42
CA ALA A 38 1.03 -17.83 4.56
C ALA A 38 2.46 -17.37 4.92
N LEU A 39 2.65 -16.08 5.22
CA LEU A 39 3.95 -15.55 5.66
C LEU A 39 4.35 -16.08 7.05
N ARG A 40 3.39 -16.24 7.96
CA ARG A 40 3.64 -16.84 9.28
C ARG A 40 4.00 -18.32 9.19
N ASP A 41 3.34 -19.07 8.32
CA ASP A 41 3.61 -20.50 8.09
C ASP A 41 5.02 -20.75 7.52
N LEU A 42 5.58 -19.77 6.78
CA LEU A 42 6.98 -19.76 6.34
C LEU A 42 7.98 -19.43 7.46
N GLY A 43 7.47 -19.06 8.65
CA GLY A 43 8.26 -18.74 9.84
C GLY A 43 8.60 -17.26 10.01
N HIS A 44 7.94 -16.33 9.30
CA HIS A 44 8.16 -14.90 9.46
C HIS A 44 7.28 -14.28 10.56
N SER A 45 7.74 -13.21 11.22
CA SER A 45 6.84 -12.35 11.99
C SER A 45 6.12 -11.41 11.03
N VAL A 46 4.84 -11.15 11.27
CA VAL A 46 4.04 -10.30 10.38
C VAL A 46 3.29 -9.24 11.19
N THR A 47 3.47 -7.98 10.78
CA THR A 47 2.71 -6.82 11.29
C THR A 47 1.94 -6.19 10.14
N ASP A 48 0.60 -6.31 10.15
CA ASP A 48 -0.25 -5.58 9.21
C ASP A 48 -0.59 -4.20 9.78
N ARG A 49 -0.31 -3.15 9.02
CA ARG A 49 -0.56 -1.74 9.39
C ARG A 49 -1.82 -1.17 8.74
N GLY A 50 -2.62 -2.01 8.10
CA GLY A 50 -3.86 -1.60 7.43
C GLY A 50 -3.61 -0.92 6.09
N ASN A 51 -4.57 -0.10 5.66
CA ASN A 51 -4.51 0.61 4.39
C ASN A 51 -3.98 2.03 4.58
N VAL A 52 -3.05 2.42 3.72
CA VAL A 52 -2.61 3.80 3.56
C VAL A 52 -3.72 4.58 2.85
N ALA A 53 -3.85 5.86 3.16
CA ALA A 53 -4.71 6.82 2.46
C ALA A 53 -3.84 7.89 1.79
N PRO A 54 -4.28 8.50 0.68
CA PRO A 54 -3.55 9.61 0.08
C PRO A 54 -3.51 10.80 1.04
N ALA A 55 -2.47 11.61 0.97
CA ALA A 55 -2.41 12.88 1.69
C ALA A 55 -3.55 13.81 1.22
N PRO A 56 -3.93 14.85 1.98
CA PRO A 56 -4.89 15.83 1.50
C PRO A 56 -4.43 16.50 0.19
N PHE A 57 -5.31 16.56 -0.81
CA PHE A 57 -5.01 17.19 -2.09
C PHE A 57 -6.23 17.94 -2.66
N HIS A 58 -5.98 18.80 -3.65
CA HIS A 58 -7.01 19.50 -4.40
C HIS A 58 -6.95 19.04 -5.85
N ALA A 59 -7.99 18.34 -6.32
CA ALA A 59 -8.02 17.83 -7.69
C ALA A 59 -7.99 18.96 -8.73
N LYS A 60 -7.22 18.77 -9.81
CA LYS A 60 -7.26 19.63 -11.00
C LYS A 60 -7.33 18.79 -12.26
N GLU A 61 -7.96 19.35 -13.27
CA GLU A 61 -8.01 18.76 -14.61
C GLU A 61 -6.72 19.07 -15.37
N HIS A 62 -6.20 18.06 -16.06
CA HIS A 62 -5.01 18.19 -16.91
C HIS A 62 -5.30 17.56 -18.27
N GLU A 63 -4.79 18.19 -19.33
CA GLU A 63 -5.03 17.72 -20.71
C GLU A 63 -4.49 16.31 -20.96
N LYS A 64 -3.34 15.98 -20.37
CA LYS A 64 -2.59 14.74 -20.62
C LYS A 64 -2.50 13.80 -19.42
N LEU A 65 -2.76 14.30 -18.21
CA LEU A 65 -2.53 13.58 -16.97
C LEU A 65 -3.87 13.29 -16.28
N HIS A 66 -4.01 12.07 -15.76
CA HIS A 66 -5.23 11.65 -15.09
C HIS A 66 -5.00 11.60 -13.58
N ALA A 67 -5.80 12.33 -12.81
CA ALA A 67 -5.74 12.36 -11.34
C ALA A 67 -4.31 12.63 -10.81
N LEU A 68 -3.65 13.66 -11.35
CA LEU A 68 -2.26 13.97 -11.03
C LEU A 68 -2.09 14.27 -9.54
N GLU A 69 -2.92 15.15 -8.99
CA GLU A 69 -2.80 15.57 -7.59
C GLU A 69 -3.05 14.44 -6.62
N GLU A 70 -4.01 13.56 -6.92
CA GLU A 70 -4.23 12.34 -6.14
C GLU A 70 -3.01 11.41 -6.18
N THR A 71 -2.38 11.27 -7.36
CA THR A 71 -1.19 10.42 -7.53
C THR A 71 0.02 10.98 -6.77
N ILE A 72 0.18 12.31 -6.74
CA ILE A 72 1.21 12.98 -5.92
C ILE A 72 0.95 12.70 -4.44
N ALA A 73 -0.29 12.90 -3.98
CA ALA A 73 -0.67 12.69 -2.59
C ALA A 73 -0.50 11.24 -2.12
N TRP A 74 -0.75 10.27 -3.01
CA TRP A 74 -0.41 8.88 -2.77
C TRP A 74 1.09 8.67 -2.61
N THR A 75 1.90 9.23 -3.51
CA THR A 75 3.36 9.10 -3.48
C THR A 75 3.93 9.63 -2.16
N GLU A 76 3.44 10.78 -1.68
CA GLU A 76 3.83 11.36 -0.39
C GLU A 76 3.46 10.45 0.78
N SER A 77 2.20 10.00 0.87
CA SER A 77 1.76 9.10 1.94
C SER A 77 2.50 7.77 1.95
N LEU A 78 2.81 7.20 0.78
CA LEU A 78 3.52 5.93 0.66
C LEU A 78 4.98 6.06 1.09
N ALA A 79 5.65 7.14 0.70
CA ALA A 79 7.01 7.42 1.16
C ALA A 79 7.05 7.58 2.70
N ALA A 80 6.10 8.32 3.27
CA ALA A 80 6.00 8.48 4.73
C ALA A 80 5.73 7.14 5.45
N ALA A 81 4.80 6.33 4.94
CA ALA A 81 4.47 5.03 5.51
C ALA A 81 5.65 4.04 5.43
N ALA A 82 6.40 4.04 4.32
CA ALA A 82 7.59 3.22 4.16
C ALA A 82 8.70 3.62 5.14
N ASN A 83 9.00 4.91 5.26
CA ASN A 83 10.01 5.41 6.22
C ASN A 83 9.63 5.07 7.68
N ALA A 84 8.34 5.17 8.02
CA ALA A 84 7.82 4.79 9.33
C ALA A 84 7.85 3.26 9.57
N ALA A 85 7.83 2.45 8.52
CA ALA A 85 8.01 1.00 8.61
C ALA A 85 9.49 0.64 8.83
N GLU A 86 10.41 1.28 8.12
CA GLU A 86 11.85 1.07 8.30
C GLU A 86 12.31 1.46 9.71
N SER A 87 11.83 2.58 10.24
CA SER A 87 12.20 3.08 11.58
C SER A 87 11.72 2.20 12.74
N SER A 88 10.98 1.13 12.45
CA SER A 88 10.38 0.22 13.43
C SER A 88 10.87 -1.23 13.30
N LEU A 89 11.85 -1.45 12.41
CA LEU A 89 12.64 -2.67 12.32
C LEU A 89 13.80 -2.61 13.34
#